data_AF-A0A7C3X7G8-F1
#
_entry.id   AF-A0A7C3X7G8-F1
#
_cell.length_a   1.000
_cell.length_b   1.000
_cell.length_c   1.000
_cell.angle_alpha   90.00
_cell.angle_beta   90.00
_cell.angle_gamma   90.00
#
_symmetry.space_group_name_H-M   'P 1'
#
loop_
_entity.id
_entity.type
_entity.pdbx_description
1 polymer ?
#
loop_
_entity_poly.entity_id
_entity_poly.type
_entity_poly.pdbx_seq_one_letter_code
_entity_poly.pdbx_strand_id
1 'polypeptide(L)'
;MKRIILPLILSIAFSFAQTVARAELTGPTQNPYFVDGREGIGNNNNDGKSWLTPKKTIQAAVNAAMNDFPAQVWVRAGVYHETVTTEYVSIYGGFDGTESDRRDAKWWKNLTVIDGQGTQGSVVTLYFAKVDGFTIRNGGSGIGVSGDEAWISHNVIRETDRCVSLSDNKPGYSWITNNLLMDFDEYGIYNSRADVRCNTIVGNGSAGSHGIHRLLGNCISNIVTGCDYGVYDCPYTAFNHLWGNSVRDYYLSDNPQKTLGDDDISEDPEFANPDPQDPDYRLCYGSPCINTGYWDDAQPVEVVVDLDGHPRDQGCDPGPCIDIGAYEYGVSEDVDVIIESPQGTTWTIEPCQTSQVIEISASTEIEGASIDHVDLWIDGVRADPAPTYNETTELWTCEWTLPCPLPSQVAIRIRATDTEGNYAESAAAVELELQESPSVIFIRPEDSCGTTHDGHSWLTAFHSVQQGVNAAASEDKSEVWVAEGEYDVSQYGLSLADGVAVYGGFELGQCAREERDWLIHPSTLTGPSSAPVVTADCVGSGTALDGFTLAAGMPDCGGGVYCTDSSSHCG
;
A
#
# COMPACT_ATOMS: atom_id res chain seq x y z
N MET A 1 -48.94 -54.95 -15.67
CA MET A 1 -49.23 -54.85 -17.13
C MET A 1 -48.54 -53.60 -17.67
N LYS A 2 -47.87 -53.72 -18.83
CA LYS A 2 -47.29 -52.67 -19.71
C LYS A 2 -45.93 -52.01 -19.38
N ARG A 3 -44.84 -52.71 -19.74
CA ARG A 3 -43.82 -52.44 -20.81
C ARG A 3 -43.45 -51.00 -21.29
N ILE A 4 -42.11 -50.76 -21.32
CA ILE A 4 -41.21 -50.12 -22.36
C ILE A 4 -41.25 -48.55 -22.39
N ILE A 5 -40.15 -47.75 -22.35
CA ILE A 5 -39.04 -47.52 -23.32
C ILE A 5 -37.87 -46.73 -22.66
N LEU A 6 -36.62 -47.10 -22.96
CA LEU A 6 -35.36 -46.35 -22.72
C LEU A 6 -35.10 -45.32 -23.85
N PRO A 7 -34.33 -44.23 -23.65
CA PRO A 7 -32.94 -44.29 -24.15
C PRO A 7 -31.96 -43.55 -23.20
N LEU A 8 -30.78 -44.07 -22.85
CA LEU A 8 -29.58 -44.33 -23.69
C LEU A 8 -29.10 -43.16 -24.57
N ILE A 9 -29.04 -41.93 -24.05
CA ILE A 9 -28.28 -40.83 -24.70
C ILE A 9 -27.35 -40.06 -23.74
N LEU A 10 -27.52 -40.16 -22.42
CA LEU A 10 -26.78 -39.29 -21.47
C LEU A 10 -25.40 -39.81 -21.01
N SER A 11 -25.05 -41.06 -21.31
CA SER A 11 -23.82 -41.68 -20.75
C SER A 11 -22.58 -41.58 -21.67
N ILE A 12 -22.72 -41.11 -22.91
CA ILE A 12 -21.57 -41.02 -23.85
C ILE A 12 -20.92 -39.63 -23.79
N ALA A 13 -21.68 -38.57 -23.50
CA ALA A 13 -21.15 -37.22 -23.27
C ALA A 13 -20.40 -37.10 -21.92
N PHE A 14 -20.85 -37.84 -20.89
CA PHE A 14 -20.22 -37.86 -19.56
C PHE A 14 -18.82 -38.51 -19.57
N SER A 15 -18.58 -39.43 -20.51
CA SER A 15 -17.27 -40.08 -20.65
C SER A 15 -16.30 -39.27 -21.50
N PHE A 16 -16.75 -38.53 -22.51
CA PHE A 16 -15.85 -37.74 -23.36
C PHE A 16 -15.31 -36.50 -22.66
N ALA A 17 -16.11 -35.76 -21.88
CA ALA A 17 -15.64 -34.55 -21.18
C ALA A 17 -14.61 -34.87 -20.08
N GLN A 18 -14.83 -35.92 -19.28
CA GLN A 18 -13.81 -36.41 -18.33
C GLN A 18 -12.58 -37.02 -19.03
N THR A 19 -12.73 -37.56 -20.24
CA THR A 19 -11.60 -38.11 -21.00
C THR A 19 -10.74 -37.01 -21.62
N VAL A 20 -11.31 -35.86 -22.02
CA VAL A 20 -10.52 -34.72 -22.53
C VAL A 20 -9.79 -34.02 -21.37
N ALA A 21 -10.45 -33.81 -20.22
CA ALA A 21 -9.79 -33.24 -19.04
C ALA A 21 -8.74 -34.18 -18.39
N ARG A 22 -8.91 -35.52 -18.45
CA ARG A 22 -7.86 -36.48 -18.02
C ARG A 22 -6.80 -36.76 -19.07
N ALA A 23 -7.03 -36.46 -20.36
CA ALA A 23 -6.03 -36.68 -21.41
C ALA A 23 -4.88 -35.66 -21.35
N GLU A 24 -5.05 -34.52 -20.69
CA GLU A 24 -3.99 -33.50 -20.53
C GLU A 24 -2.92 -33.88 -19.48
N LEU A 25 -3.15 -34.91 -18.66
CA LEU A 25 -2.21 -35.31 -17.59
C LEU A 25 -1.26 -36.46 -17.95
N THR A 26 -1.42 -37.12 -19.10
CA THR A 26 -0.56 -38.28 -19.48
C THR A 26 -0.20 -38.38 -20.97
N GLY A 27 -0.49 -37.37 -21.80
CA GLY A 27 -0.08 -37.32 -23.20
C GLY A 27 1.28 -36.61 -23.39
N PRO A 28 2.00 -36.84 -24.51
CA PRO A 28 3.18 -36.04 -24.85
C PRO A 28 2.78 -34.55 -24.88
N THR A 29 3.64 -33.71 -24.32
CA THR A 29 3.53 -32.24 -24.25
C THR A 29 2.80 -31.65 -25.47
N GLN A 30 1.68 -30.96 -25.25
CA GLN A 30 1.03 -30.16 -26.30
C GLN A 30 2.08 -29.18 -26.83
N ASN A 31 2.38 -29.19 -28.13
CA ASN A 31 3.42 -28.33 -28.71
C ASN A 31 2.98 -26.86 -28.61
N PRO A 32 3.56 -26.06 -27.70
CA PRO A 32 3.13 -24.69 -27.52
C PRO A 32 3.62 -23.84 -28.71
N TYR A 33 2.93 -22.72 -28.91
CA TYR A 33 3.40 -21.65 -29.76
C TYR A 33 4.07 -20.58 -28.91
N PHE A 34 5.22 -20.09 -29.32
CA PHE A 34 6.07 -19.20 -28.54
C PHE A 34 5.99 -17.76 -29.06
N VAL A 35 5.92 -16.80 -28.15
CA VAL A 35 5.85 -15.36 -28.45
C VAL A 35 6.99 -14.63 -27.75
N ASP A 36 7.74 -13.81 -28.49
CA ASP A 36 8.78 -12.94 -27.95
C ASP A 36 8.66 -11.56 -28.61
N GLY A 37 8.18 -10.57 -27.84
CA GLY A 37 7.95 -9.21 -28.35
C GLY A 37 9.22 -8.40 -28.64
N ARG A 38 10.41 -8.88 -28.27
CA ARG A 38 11.65 -8.10 -28.39
C ARG A 38 12.00 -7.86 -29.86
N GLU A 39 12.42 -6.62 -30.15
CA GLU A 39 12.85 -6.24 -31.48
C GLU A 39 14.03 -7.09 -31.97
N GLY A 40 13.93 -7.59 -33.20
CA GLY A 40 14.96 -8.44 -33.82
C GLY A 40 14.94 -9.91 -33.40
N ILE A 41 14.09 -10.31 -32.43
CA ILE A 41 13.90 -11.71 -32.01
C ILE A 41 12.58 -12.27 -32.55
N GLY A 42 11.45 -11.69 -32.13
CA GLY A 42 10.14 -12.10 -32.60
C GLY A 42 9.86 -11.71 -34.05
N ASN A 43 9.24 -12.62 -34.80
CA ASN A 43 8.76 -12.32 -36.15
C ASN A 43 7.47 -13.08 -36.45
N ASN A 44 6.42 -12.38 -36.90
CA ASN A 44 5.12 -13.02 -37.22
C ASN A 44 5.18 -13.98 -38.41
N ASN A 45 6.23 -13.93 -39.22
CA ASN A 45 6.53 -14.90 -40.27
C ASN A 45 7.19 -16.19 -39.74
N ASN A 46 7.71 -16.20 -38.51
CA ASN A 46 8.25 -17.42 -37.91
C ASN A 46 7.13 -18.44 -37.70
N ASP A 47 7.47 -19.73 -37.58
CA ASP A 47 6.47 -20.76 -37.31
C ASP A 47 5.88 -20.66 -35.89
N GLY A 48 6.60 -20.07 -34.95
CA GLY A 48 6.20 -19.97 -33.55
C GLY A 48 6.39 -21.27 -32.79
N LYS A 49 7.12 -22.28 -33.31
CA LYS A 49 7.22 -23.61 -32.69
C LYS A 49 8.39 -23.78 -31.72
N SER A 50 9.19 -22.73 -31.49
CA SER A 50 10.25 -22.70 -30.50
C SER A 50 10.59 -21.26 -30.07
N TRP A 51 11.30 -21.10 -28.95
CA TRP A 51 11.91 -19.82 -28.56
C TRP A 51 12.96 -19.28 -29.54
N LEU A 52 13.49 -20.11 -30.46
CA LEU A 52 14.40 -19.67 -31.53
C LEU A 52 13.67 -19.09 -32.75
N THR A 53 12.41 -19.47 -32.93
CA THR A 53 11.53 -19.00 -34.01
C THR A 53 10.19 -18.50 -33.46
N PRO A 54 10.18 -17.56 -32.49
CA PRO A 54 8.94 -17.13 -31.86
C PRO A 54 8.18 -16.16 -32.76
N LYS A 55 6.86 -16.12 -32.60
CA LYS A 55 6.02 -15.05 -33.14
C LYS A 55 6.36 -13.72 -32.44
N LYS A 56 6.08 -12.59 -33.10
CA LYS A 56 6.28 -11.26 -32.50
C LYS A 56 5.09 -10.85 -31.64
N THR A 57 3.87 -11.18 -32.06
CA THR A 57 2.63 -10.78 -31.37
C THR A 57 1.85 -12.00 -30.89
N ILE A 58 1.09 -11.82 -29.82
CA ILE A 58 0.27 -12.87 -29.20
C ILE A 58 -0.80 -13.33 -30.20
N GLN A 59 -1.47 -12.39 -30.87
CA GLN A 59 -2.50 -12.73 -31.86
C GLN A 59 -1.94 -13.55 -33.03
N ALA A 60 -0.70 -13.32 -33.45
CA ALA A 60 -0.09 -14.09 -34.53
C ALA A 60 0.22 -15.54 -34.13
N ALA A 61 0.55 -15.77 -32.85
CA ALA A 61 0.69 -17.11 -32.29
C ALA A 61 -0.65 -17.82 -32.15
N VAL A 62 -1.66 -17.13 -31.61
CA VAL A 62 -3.05 -17.64 -31.56
C VAL A 62 -3.52 -18.06 -32.94
N ASN A 63 -3.36 -17.20 -33.95
CA ASN A 63 -3.77 -17.49 -35.32
C ASN A 63 -3.06 -18.71 -35.93
N ALA A 64 -1.77 -18.91 -35.59
CA ALA A 64 -1.02 -20.07 -36.06
C ALA A 64 -1.49 -21.35 -35.34
N ALA A 65 -1.75 -21.25 -34.03
CA ALA A 65 -2.20 -22.32 -33.16
C ALA A 65 -3.58 -22.89 -33.51
N MET A 66 -4.44 -22.10 -34.19
CA MET A 66 -5.77 -22.55 -34.62
C MET A 66 -5.78 -23.78 -35.55
N ASN A 67 -4.63 -24.23 -36.05
CA ASN A 67 -4.56 -25.44 -36.87
C ASN A 67 -4.19 -26.70 -36.07
N ASP A 68 -3.87 -26.57 -34.78
CA ASP A 68 -3.25 -27.61 -33.95
C ASP A 68 -4.01 -27.90 -32.65
N PHE A 69 -5.34 -27.91 -32.67
CA PHE A 69 -6.14 -28.05 -31.44
C PHE A 69 -6.02 -29.42 -30.76
N PRO A 70 -6.00 -29.48 -29.41
CA PRO A 70 -5.90 -28.34 -28.47
C PRO A 70 -4.48 -27.73 -28.48
N ALA A 71 -4.42 -26.39 -28.45
CA ALA A 71 -3.14 -25.65 -28.55
C ALA A 71 -2.98 -24.62 -27.44
N GLN A 72 -1.71 -24.29 -27.16
CA GLN A 72 -1.32 -23.32 -26.14
C GLN A 72 -0.35 -22.30 -26.74
N VAL A 73 -0.36 -21.09 -26.20
CA VAL A 73 0.58 -20.03 -26.54
C VAL A 73 1.32 -19.62 -25.27
N TRP A 74 2.64 -19.68 -25.30
CA TRP A 74 3.53 -19.27 -24.21
C TRP A 74 4.17 -17.93 -24.56
N VAL A 75 4.00 -16.96 -23.68
CA VAL A 75 4.35 -15.56 -23.95
C VAL A 75 5.49 -15.13 -23.04
N ARG A 76 6.63 -14.78 -23.65
CA ARG A 76 7.78 -14.23 -22.93
C ARG A 76 7.39 -12.91 -22.25
N ALA A 77 7.95 -12.67 -21.06
CA ALA A 77 7.93 -11.40 -20.35
C ALA A 77 8.22 -10.22 -21.29
N GLY A 78 7.48 -9.14 -21.08
CA GLY A 78 7.49 -7.96 -21.94
C GLY A 78 6.11 -7.32 -22.07
N VAL A 79 6.07 -6.17 -22.75
CA VAL A 79 4.84 -5.40 -22.99
C VAL A 79 4.38 -5.59 -24.43
N TYR A 80 3.14 -6.05 -24.58
CA TYR A 80 2.50 -6.31 -25.86
C TYR A 80 1.35 -5.32 -26.07
N HIS A 81 1.54 -4.42 -27.03
CA HIS A 81 0.55 -3.42 -27.41
C HIS A 81 -0.41 -3.99 -28.45
N GLU A 82 -1.41 -4.73 -27.99
CA GLU A 82 -2.40 -5.38 -28.84
C GLU A 82 -3.69 -5.69 -28.07
N THR A 83 -4.75 -6.01 -28.82
CA THR A 83 -5.92 -6.71 -28.30
C THR A 83 -5.89 -8.15 -28.80
N VAL A 84 -6.20 -9.12 -27.95
CA VAL A 84 -6.12 -10.54 -28.27
C VAL A 84 -7.51 -11.17 -28.27
N THR A 85 -7.87 -11.81 -29.37
CA THR A 85 -9.06 -12.67 -29.44
C THR A 85 -8.59 -14.10 -29.56
N THR A 86 -8.99 -14.94 -28.59
CA THR A 86 -8.61 -16.34 -28.57
C THR A 86 -9.82 -17.26 -28.42
N GLU A 87 -9.83 -18.32 -29.24
CA GLU A 87 -10.88 -19.32 -29.31
C GLU A 87 -10.22 -20.71 -29.33
N TYR A 88 -10.51 -21.55 -28.33
CA TYR A 88 -9.91 -22.88 -28.13
C TYR A 88 -8.37 -22.91 -27.98
N VAL A 89 -7.70 -21.75 -27.94
CA VAL A 89 -6.25 -21.62 -27.70
C VAL A 89 -6.03 -20.95 -26.35
N SER A 90 -5.38 -21.66 -25.43
CA SER A 90 -5.05 -21.09 -24.12
C SER A 90 -3.78 -20.25 -24.21
N ILE A 91 -3.76 -19.09 -23.56
CA ILE A 91 -2.60 -18.20 -23.51
C ILE A 91 -2.03 -18.18 -22.09
N TYR A 92 -0.70 -18.22 -21.97
CA TYR A 92 0.03 -18.24 -20.71
C TYR A 92 1.17 -17.21 -20.73
N GLY A 93 1.23 -16.33 -19.74
CA GLY A 93 2.34 -15.41 -19.48
C GLY A 93 3.35 -15.99 -18.49
N GLY A 94 4.38 -15.22 -18.10
CA GLY A 94 5.33 -15.66 -17.07
C GLY A 94 6.59 -16.38 -17.57
N PHE A 95 6.91 -16.34 -18.86
CA PHE A 95 8.07 -17.04 -19.42
C PHE A 95 9.28 -16.09 -19.61
N ASP A 96 10.50 -16.53 -19.31
CA ASP A 96 11.77 -15.87 -19.68
C ASP A 96 12.33 -16.40 -21.03
N GLY A 97 11.59 -17.26 -21.71
CA GLY A 97 11.92 -17.68 -23.08
C GLY A 97 13.00 -18.77 -23.15
N THR A 98 13.12 -19.58 -22.09
CA THR A 98 14.02 -20.74 -22.04
C THR A 98 13.32 -22.01 -21.54
N GLU A 99 12.08 -21.87 -21.07
CA GLU A 99 11.27 -22.91 -20.47
C GLU A 99 10.92 -24.01 -21.47
N SER A 100 10.80 -25.23 -20.94
CA SER A 100 10.41 -26.41 -21.71
C SER A 100 9.11 -27.05 -21.21
N ASP A 101 8.61 -26.62 -20.05
CA ASP A 101 7.34 -27.02 -19.45
C ASP A 101 6.50 -25.79 -19.10
N ARG A 102 5.17 -25.89 -19.22
CA ARG A 102 4.24 -24.83 -18.83
C ARG A 102 4.39 -24.49 -17.34
N ARG A 103 4.67 -25.50 -16.52
CA ARG A 103 4.85 -25.36 -15.07
C ARG A 103 6.11 -24.58 -14.69
N ASP A 104 7.01 -24.34 -15.64
CA ASP A 104 8.19 -23.50 -15.44
C ASP A 104 7.85 -22.00 -15.56
N ALA A 105 6.63 -21.63 -16.00
CA ALA A 105 6.17 -20.24 -16.02
C ALA A 105 6.15 -19.67 -14.60
N LYS A 106 6.79 -18.52 -14.42
CA LYS A 106 6.87 -17.79 -13.14
C LYS A 106 6.30 -16.40 -13.35
N TRP A 107 4.98 -16.26 -13.42
CA TRP A 107 4.30 -14.98 -13.66
C TRP A 107 4.66 -13.90 -12.62
N TRP A 108 4.93 -14.31 -11.38
CA TRP A 108 5.39 -13.43 -10.30
C TRP A 108 6.81 -12.86 -10.51
N LYS A 109 7.64 -13.47 -11.39
CA LYS A 109 8.98 -12.97 -11.73
C LYS A 109 9.08 -12.39 -13.14
N ASN A 110 8.36 -12.99 -14.09
CA ASN A 110 8.49 -12.73 -15.52
C ASN A 110 7.26 -11.97 -16.04
N LEU A 111 7.19 -10.67 -15.75
CA LEU A 111 6.03 -9.84 -16.05
C LEU A 111 5.67 -9.82 -17.54
N THR A 112 4.47 -10.31 -17.88
CA THR A 112 3.90 -10.27 -19.23
C THR A 112 2.68 -9.36 -19.26
N VAL A 113 2.75 -8.26 -20.01
CA VAL A 113 1.70 -7.23 -20.08
C VAL A 113 1.00 -7.25 -21.44
N ILE A 114 -0.33 -7.29 -21.44
CA ILE A 114 -1.16 -6.98 -22.61
C ILE A 114 -1.80 -5.60 -22.39
N ASP A 115 -1.42 -4.65 -23.22
CA ASP A 115 -1.85 -3.25 -23.12
C ASP A 115 -2.79 -2.91 -24.28
N GLY A 116 -4.07 -2.68 -23.96
CA GLY A 116 -5.11 -2.37 -24.94
C GLY A 116 -5.04 -0.95 -25.52
N GLN A 117 -4.12 -0.11 -25.04
CA GLN A 117 -3.87 1.25 -25.54
C GLN A 117 -5.11 2.17 -25.56
N GLY A 118 -6.01 2.02 -24.58
CA GLY A 118 -7.24 2.80 -24.47
C GLY A 118 -8.35 2.34 -25.42
N THR A 119 -8.32 1.07 -25.83
CA THR A 119 -9.42 0.48 -26.62
C THR A 119 -10.74 0.56 -25.86
N GLN A 120 -11.84 0.84 -26.55
CA GLN A 120 -13.19 0.82 -25.94
C GLN A 120 -13.70 -0.62 -25.73
N GLY A 121 -13.08 -1.61 -26.39
CA GLY A 121 -13.46 -3.02 -26.26
C GLY A 121 -12.65 -3.76 -25.19
N SER A 122 -12.76 -5.08 -25.21
CA SER A 122 -11.94 -5.93 -24.34
C SER A 122 -10.49 -5.98 -24.83
N VAL A 123 -9.53 -5.93 -23.90
CA VAL A 123 -8.11 -6.18 -24.20
C VAL A 123 -7.92 -7.65 -24.61
N VAL A 124 -8.54 -8.57 -23.88
CA VAL A 124 -8.61 -9.99 -24.23
C VAL A 124 -10.07 -10.40 -24.40
N THR A 125 -10.39 -11.02 -25.55
CA THR A 125 -11.69 -11.65 -25.80
C THR A 125 -11.53 -13.17 -25.81
N LEU A 126 -12.27 -13.84 -24.94
CA LEU A 126 -12.08 -15.25 -24.60
C LEU A 126 -13.28 -16.12 -25.02
N TYR A 127 -12.98 -17.20 -25.74
CA TYR A 127 -13.94 -18.24 -26.15
C TYR A 127 -13.35 -19.64 -25.86
N PHE A 128 -13.94 -20.40 -24.93
CA PHE A 128 -13.54 -21.79 -24.65
C PHE A 128 -12.02 -21.99 -24.45
N ALA A 129 -11.40 -21.12 -23.67
CA ALA A 129 -9.94 -21.06 -23.53
C ALA A 129 -9.54 -20.53 -22.16
N LYS A 130 -8.24 -20.63 -21.86
CA LYS A 130 -7.65 -20.15 -20.61
C LYS A 130 -6.78 -18.92 -20.84
N VAL A 131 -6.76 -18.01 -19.87
CA VAL A 131 -5.85 -16.87 -19.78
C VAL A 131 -5.20 -16.91 -18.42
N ASP A 132 -3.88 -17.08 -18.40
CA ASP A 132 -3.14 -17.26 -17.15
C ASP A 132 -1.83 -16.46 -17.12
N GLY A 133 -1.56 -15.77 -16.01
CA GLY A 133 -0.24 -15.17 -15.75
C GLY A 133 0.03 -13.85 -16.48
N PHE A 134 -1.00 -13.04 -16.76
CA PHE A 134 -0.85 -11.74 -17.45
C PHE A 134 -1.20 -10.55 -16.57
N THR A 135 -0.51 -9.43 -16.79
CA THR A 135 -1.05 -8.10 -16.49
C THR A 135 -1.83 -7.59 -17.70
N ILE A 136 -3.09 -7.20 -17.52
CA ILE A 136 -3.98 -6.76 -18.60
C ILE A 136 -4.51 -5.37 -18.24
N ARG A 137 -4.34 -4.39 -19.15
CA ARG A 137 -4.69 -3.00 -18.86
C ARG A 137 -5.12 -2.15 -20.05
N ASN A 138 -5.64 -0.96 -19.76
CA ASN A 138 -5.97 0.08 -20.72
C ASN A 138 -7.01 -0.36 -21.77
N GLY A 139 -8.14 -0.91 -21.32
CA GLY A 139 -9.27 -1.25 -22.19
C GLY A 139 -10.61 -1.00 -21.51
N GLY A 140 -11.69 -0.85 -22.28
CA GLY A 140 -13.05 -0.76 -21.74
C GLY A 140 -13.46 -2.04 -21.00
N SER A 141 -12.86 -3.18 -21.34
CA SER A 141 -12.80 -4.32 -20.42
C SER A 141 -11.42 -4.97 -20.45
N GLY A 142 -10.95 -5.51 -19.33
CA GLY A 142 -9.71 -6.31 -19.32
C GLY A 142 -9.92 -7.60 -20.09
N ILE A 143 -10.82 -8.44 -19.58
CA ILE A 143 -11.21 -9.71 -20.23
C ILE A 143 -12.71 -9.70 -20.50
N GLY A 144 -13.08 -9.84 -21.78
CA GLY A 144 -14.44 -10.12 -22.20
C GLY A 144 -14.62 -11.60 -22.50
N VAL A 145 -15.59 -12.25 -21.87
CA VAL A 145 -15.91 -13.66 -22.12
C VAL A 145 -17.17 -13.75 -22.97
N SER A 146 -17.09 -14.43 -24.11
CA SER A 146 -18.19 -14.55 -25.08
C SER A 146 -18.53 -16.00 -25.48
N GLY A 147 -18.18 -16.96 -24.61
CA GLY A 147 -18.56 -18.38 -24.70
C GLY A 147 -18.50 -19.05 -23.32
N ASP A 148 -18.82 -20.35 -23.23
CA ASP A 148 -18.73 -21.12 -21.99
C ASP A 148 -17.27 -21.62 -21.76
N GLU A 149 -16.98 -22.22 -20.59
CA GLU A 149 -15.69 -22.88 -20.28
C GLU A 149 -14.44 -21.96 -20.32
N ALA A 150 -14.55 -20.73 -19.81
CA ALA A 150 -13.43 -19.80 -19.68
C ALA A 150 -12.68 -19.99 -18.35
N TRP A 151 -11.35 -20.14 -18.36
CA TRP A 151 -10.53 -20.06 -17.14
C TRP A 151 -9.67 -18.80 -17.14
N ILE A 152 -9.79 -18.04 -16.07
CA ILE A 152 -9.07 -16.78 -15.86
C ILE A 152 -8.35 -16.92 -14.52
N SER A 153 -7.02 -17.04 -14.55
CA SER A 153 -6.21 -17.28 -13.36
C SER A 153 -4.89 -16.54 -13.33
N HIS A 154 -4.39 -16.18 -12.15
CA HIS A 154 -3.08 -15.53 -11.98
C HIS A 154 -2.91 -14.23 -12.78
N ASN A 155 -4.00 -13.50 -13.05
CA ASN A 155 -3.94 -12.26 -13.79
C ASN A 155 -4.01 -11.05 -12.85
N VAL A 156 -3.31 -9.98 -13.23
CA VAL A 156 -3.49 -8.63 -12.70
C VAL A 156 -4.27 -7.83 -13.74
N ILE A 157 -5.49 -7.39 -13.44
CA ILE A 157 -6.31 -6.62 -14.36
C ILE A 157 -6.55 -5.23 -13.77
N ARG A 158 -6.11 -4.19 -14.47
CA ARG A 158 -6.10 -2.79 -13.98
C ARG A 158 -6.37 -1.77 -15.06
N GLU A 159 -6.77 -0.56 -14.68
CA GLU A 159 -6.96 0.57 -15.61
C GLU A 159 -7.99 0.22 -16.70
N THR A 160 -9.18 -0.25 -16.28
CA THR A 160 -10.27 -0.67 -17.19
C THR A 160 -11.63 -0.25 -16.66
N ASP A 161 -12.62 0.00 -17.52
CA ASP A 161 -13.99 0.23 -17.00
C ASP A 161 -14.52 -1.03 -16.28
N ARG A 162 -14.22 -2.22 -16.84
CA ARG A 162 -14.60 -3.52 -16.26
C ARG A 162 -13.43 -4.50 -16.29
N CYS A 163 -12.99 -5.07 -15.17
CA CYS A 163 -11.87 -6.01 -15.21
C CYS A 163 -12.26 -7.30 -15.97
N VAL A 164 -13.37 -7.93 -15.55
CA VAL A 164 -13.91 -9.12 -16.22
C VAL A 164 -15.40 -8.92 -16.53
N SER A 165 -15.77 -9.07 -17.80
CA SER A 165 -17.16 -8.98 -18.25
C SER A 165 -17.56 -10.24 -18.99
N LEU A 166 -18.65 -10.89 -18.57
CA LEU A 166 -19.18 -12.05 -19.27
C LEU A 166 -20.57 -11.75 -19.85
N SER A 167 -20.81 -12.25 -21.07
CA SER A 167 -22.11 -12.08 -21.75
C SER A 167 -23.04 -13.27 -21.44
N ASP A 168 -23.89 -13.17 -20.41
CA ASP A 168 -25.03 -14.08 -20.10
C ASP A 168 -24.80 -15.56 -20.46
N ASN A 169 -23.79 -16.17 -19.83
CA ASN A 169 -23.44 -17.56 -20.11
C ASN A 169 -24.36 -18.56 -19.40
N LYS A 170 -24.46 -19.76 -19.99
CA LYS A 170 -25.19 -20.88 -19.40
C LYS A 170 -24.41 -21.40 -18.17
N PRO A 171 -25.06 -22.06 -17.21
CA PRO A 171 -24.36 -22.55 -16.02
C PRO A 171 -23.31 -23.60 -16.39
N GLY A 172 -22.12 -23.52 -15.79
CA GLY A 172 -21.45 -24.74 -15.32
C GLY A 172 -19.94 -24.92 -15.49
N TYR A 173 -19.15 -24.03 -16.10
CA TYR A 173 -17.72 -24.37 -16.33
C TYR A 173 -16.69 -23.24 -16.38
N SER A 174 -17.08 -21.98 -16.23
CA SER A 174 -16.08 -20.89 -16.20
C SER A 174 -15.53 -20.71 -14.78
N TRP A 175 -14.25 -20.41 -14.67
CA TRP A 175 -13.54 -20.17 -13.41
C TRP A 175 -12.81 -18.84 -13.48
N ILE A 176 -13.00 -18.02 -12.46
CA ILE A 176 -12.25 -16.79 -12.24
C ILE A 176 -11.59 -16.96 -10.88
N THR A 177 -10.32 -17.31 -10.88
CA THR A 177 -9.64 -17.74 -9.66
C THR A 177 -8.26 -17.14 -9.52
N ASN A 178 -7.89 -16.72 -8.31
CA ASN A 178 -6.55 -16.24 -8.02
C ASN A 178 -6.09 -15.06 -8.90
N ASN A 179 -6.96 -14.07 -9.10
CA ASN A 179 -6.64 -12.84 -9.83
C ASN A 179 -6.66 -11.63 -8.89
N LEU A 180 -5.84 -10.63 -9.23
CA LEU A 180 -5.93 -9.29 -8.68
C LEU A 180 -6.66 -8.39 -9.68
N LEU A 181 -7.85 -7.91 -9.31
CA LEU A 181 -8.66 -7.00 -10.11
C LEU A 181 -8.68 -5.64 -9.41
N MET A 182 -8.15 -4.60 -10.03
CA MET A 182 -8.02 -3.31 -9.37
C MET A 182 -8.22 -2.14 -10.32
N ASP A 183 -8.38 -0.94 -9.77
CA ASP A 183 -8.45 0.31 -10.53
C ASP A 183 -9.44 0.24 -11.72
N PHE A 184 -10.70 -0.03 -11.39
CA PHE A 184 -11.80 -0.09 -12.34
C PHE A 184 -12.92 0.88 -12.01
N ASP A 185 -13.54 1.43 -13.07
CA ASP A 185 -14.55 2.49 -12.92
C ASP A 185 -15.97 1.97 -12.72
N GLU A 186 -16.32 0.81 -13.31
CA GLU A 186 -17.67 0.23 -13.20
C GLU A 186 -17.66 -1.08 -12.40
N TYR A 187 -16.97 -2.12 -12.88
CA TYR A 187 -17.13 -3.46 -12.30
C TYR A 187 -15.82 -4.25 -12.24
N GLY A 188 -15.53 -4.86 -11.09
CA GLY A 188 -14.46 -5.86 -11.02
C GLY A 188 -14.86 -7.09 -11.84
N ILE A 189 -15.99 -7.71 -11.47
CA ILE A 189 -16.58 -8.83 -12.20
C ILE A 189 -18.05 -8.50 -12.51
N TYR A 190 -18.37 -8.43 -13.80
CA TYR A 190 -19.71 -8.15 -14.29
C TYR A 190 -20.36 -9.38 -14.91
N ASN A 191 -21.55 -9.71 -14.40
CA ASN A 191 -22.54 -10.61 -14.97
C ASN A 191 -21.99 -12.01 -15.27
N SER A 192 -22.00 -12.89 -14.28
CA SER A 192 -21.27 -14.15 -14.35
C SER A 192 -22.09 -15.35 -13.86
N ARG A 193 -21.85 -16.52 -14.46
CA ARG A 193 -22.22 -17.83 -13.91
C ARG A 193 -20.99 -18.69 -13.58
N ALA A 194 -19.82 -18.05 -13.51
CA ALA A 194 -18.55 -18.68 -13.19
C ALA A 194 -18.46 -19.01 -11.70
N ASP A 195 -17.58 -19.93 -11.35
CA ASP A 195 -17.06 -20.04 -9.99
C ASP A 195 -15.97 -18.98 -9.80
N VAL A 196 -16.20 -18.06 -8.85
CA VAL A 196 -15.33 -16.93 -8.54
C VAL A 196 -14.68 -17.19 -7.19
N ARG A 197 -13.38 -17.49 -7.18
CA ARG A 197 -12.68 -17.89 -5.97
C ARG A 197 -11.32 -17.24 -5.77
N CYS A 198 -10.92 -16.98 -4.52
CA CYS A 198 -9.54 -16.58 -4.21
C CYS A 198 -9.07 -15.33 -4.99
N ASN A 199 -9.97 -14.41 -5.35
CA ASN A 199 -9.58 -13.16 -6.03
C ASN A 199 -9.48 -12.03 -5.01
N THR A 200 -8.57 -11.09 -5.26
CA THR A 200 -8.55 -9.80 -4.57
C THR A 200 -9.08 -8.74 -5.53
N ILE A 201 -10.17 -8.07 -5.13
CA ILE A 201 -10.89 -7.09 -5.96
C ILE A 201 -10.91 -5.75 -5.23
N VAL A 202 -10.24 -4.75 -5.80
CA VAL A 202 -10.07 -3.45 -5.16
C VAL A 202 -10.54 -2.33 -6.09
N GLY A 203 -11.68 -1.73 -5.75
CA GLY A 203 -12.22 -0.58 -6.48
C GLY A 203 -11.38 0.69 -6.26
N ASN A 204 -11.52 1.64 -7.18
CA ASN A 204 -10.89 2.97 -7.07
C ASN A 204 -11.81 4.02 -6.43
N GLY A 205 -12.90 3.60 -5.78
CA GLY A 205 -13.90 4.50 -5.19
C GLY A 205 -14.83 5.17 -6.20
N SER A 206 -14.86 4.73 -7.47
CA SER A 206 -15.80 5.24 -8.47
C SER A 206 -17.26 5.02 -8.04
N ALA A 207 -18.09 6.05 -8.22
CA ALA A 207 -19.49 6.02 -7.83
C ALA A 207 -20.31 5.04 -8.69
N GLY A 208 -21.09 4.18 -8.04
CA GLY A 208 -21.83 3.10 -8.67
C GLY A 208 -21.00 1.87 -9.00
N SER A 209 -19.72 1.83 -8.60
CA SER A 209 -18.85 0.68 -8.83
C SER A 209 -19.26 -0.54 -8.02
N HIS A 210 -19.16 -1.72 -8.62
CA HIS A 210 -19.36 -2.98 -7.90
C HIS A 210 -18.13 -3.88 -8.03
N GLY A 211 -17.69 -4.47 -6.92
CA GLY A 211 -16.63 -5.47 -6.98
C GLY A 211 -17.09 -6.71 -7.76
N ILE A 212 -18.23 -7.30 -7.35
CA ILE A 212 -18.87 -8.41 -8.06
C ILE A 212 -20.35 -8.09 -8.27
N HIS A 213 -20.81 -8.11 -9.52
CA HIS A 213 -22.19 -7.80 -9.89
C HIS A 213 -22.87 -8.96 -10.62
N ARG A 214 -24.03 -9.39 -10.10
CA ARG A 214 -24.92 -10.41 -10.69
C ARG A 214 -24.20 -11.72 -10.98
N LEU A 215 -23.60 -12.31 -9.95
CA LEU A 215 -23.04 -13.66 -10.02
C LEU A 215 -24.10 -14.70 -9.66
N LEU A 216 -24.35 -15.66 -10.55
CA LEU A 216 -25.22 -16.81 -10.27
C LEU A 216 -24.44 -18.11 -10.00
N GLY A 217 -23.11 -18.07 -10.08
CA GLY A 217 -22.20 -19.13 -9.61
C GLY A 217 -21.75 -18.90 -8.16
N ASN A 218 -20.73 -19.64 -7.71
CA ASN A 218 -20.23 -19.51 -6.35
C ASN A 218 -19.25 -18.33 -6.21
N CYS A 219 -19.37 -17.58 -5.11
CA CYS A 219 -18.45 -16.52 -4.69
C CYS A 219 -17.79 -16.94 -3.37
N ILE A 220 -16.54 -17.42 -3.43
CA ILE A 220 -15.89 -18.04 -2.27
C ILE A 220 -14.46 -17.54 -2.07
N SER A 221 -14.02 -17.22 -0.85
CA SER A 221 -12.62 -16.85 -0.58
C SER A 221 -12.14 -15.61 -1.33
N ASN A 222 -13.01 -14.65 -1.65
CA ASN A 222 -12.59 -13.41 -2.32
C ASN A 222 -12.46 -12.26 -1.32
N ILE A 223 -11.46 -11.39 -1.50
CA ILE A 223 -11.42 -10.08 -0.86
C ILE A 223 -12.06 -9.07 -1.81
N VAL A 224 -13.00 -8.26 -1.32
CA VAL A 224 -13.60 -7.16 -2.08
C VAL A 224 -13.66 -5.88 -1.24
N THR A 225 -12.96 -4.85 -1.69
CA THR A 225 -12.89 -3.56 -1.00
C THR A 225 -12.81 -2.38 -1.98
N GLY A 226 -12.95 -1.15 -1.47
CA GLY A 226 -12.79 0.08 -2.25
C GLY A 226 -13.86 0.34 -3.32
N CYS A 227 -14.97 -0.41 -3.31
CA CYS A 227 -16.09 -0.23 -4.26
C CYS A 227 -17.25 0.53 -3.60
N ASP A 228 -18.25 0.94 -4.38
CA ASP A 228 -19.53 1.36 -3.79
C ASP A 228 -20.28 0.15 -3.22
N TYR A 229 -20.44 -0.90 -4.02
CA TYR A 229 -20.93 -2.18 -3.54
C TYR A 229 -19.85 -3.26 -3.64
N GLY A 230 -19.60 -4.00 -2.56
CA GLY A 230 -18.68 -5.12 -2.61
C GLY A 230 -19.24 -6.23 -3.52
N VAL A 231 -20.30 -6.88 -3.06
CA VAL A 231 -20.98 -7.97 -3.76
C VAL A 231 -22.47 -7.65 -3.93
N TYR A 232 -22.93 -7.61 -5.18
CA TYR A 232 -24.29 -7.23 -5.57
C TYR A 232 -24.98 -8.34 -6.36
N ASP A 233 -26.15 -8.80 -5.92
CA ASP A 233 -26.97 -9.85 -6.56
C ASP A 233 -26.24 -11.18 -6.74
N CYS A 234 -25.49 -11.61 -5.72
CA CYS A 234 -24.77 -12.88 -5.71
C CYS A 234 -25.28 -13.78 -4.56
N PRO A 235 -26.19 -14.75 -4.82
CA PRO A 235 -26.88 -15.47 -3.75
C PRO A 235 -26.01 -16.53 -3.04
N TYR A 236 -24.97 -17.03 -3.71
CA TYR A 236 -24.08 -18.10 -3.22
C TYR A 236 -22.72 -17.53 -2.80
N THR A 237 -22.64 -16.95 -1.61
CA THR A 237 -21.43 -16.42 -0.98
C THR A 237 -21.04 -17.25 0.23
N ALA A 238 -19.74 -17.47 0.45
CA ALA A 238 -19.17 -17.99 1.70
C ALA A 238 -17.67 -17.63 1.78
N PHE A 239 -17.12 -17.46 2.98
CA PHE A 239 -15.68 -17.22 3.19
C PHE A 239 -15.12 -16.01 2.44
N ASN A 240 -15.92 -14.98 2.17
CA ASN A 240 -15.42 -13.76 1.54
C ASN A 240 -15.05 -12.73 2.60
N HIS A 241 -14.09 -11.88 2.29
CA HIS A 241 -13.78 -10.70 3.06
C HIS A 241 -14.33 -9.48 2.33
N LEU A 242 -15.40 -8.89 2.86
CA LEU A 242 -16.04 -7.70 2.28
C LEU A 242 -15.96 -6.54 3.28
N TRP A 243 -15.15 -5.53 2.95
CA TRP A 243 -14.95 -4.39 3.83
C TRP A 243 -14.62 -3.11 3.06
N GLY A 244 -14.91 -1.96 3.67
CA GLY A 244 -14.53 -0.66 3.12
C GLY A 244 -15.30 -0.28 1.85
N ASN A 245 -16.45 -0.92 1.59
CA ASN A 245 -17.30 -0.57 0.46
C ASN A 245 -18.31 0.53 0.85
N SER A 246 -18.37 1.60 0.06
CA SER A 246 -18.94 2.90 0.47
C SER A 246 -20.47 2.87 0.68
N VAL A 247 -21.18 2.00 -0.04
CA VAL A 247 -22.63 1.87 0.02
C VAL A 247 -23.04 0.62 0.78
N ARG A 248 -22.58 -0.57 0.35
CA ARG A 248 -22.80 -1.85 1.04
C ARG A 248 -21.76 -2.89 0.68
N ASP A 249 -21.26 -3.61 1.67
CA ASP A 249 -20.42 -4.80 1.43
C ASP A 249 -21.19 -5.91 0.71
N TYR A 250 -22.45 -6.15 1.08
CA TYR A 250 -23.30 -7.16 0.47
C TYR A 250 -24.72 -6.65 0.18
N TYR A 251 -25.24 -6.97 -1.01
CA TYR A 251 -26.61 -6.66 -1.39
C TYR A 251 -27.25 -7.76 -2.25
N LEU A 252 -28.51 -8.09 -1.95
CA LEU A 252 -29.38 -8.93 -2.77
C LEU A 252 -30.72 -8.23 -3.01
N SER A 253 -31.09 -8.03 -4.27
CA SER A 253 -32.37 -7.43 -4.67
C SER A 253 -33.57 -8.23 -4.15
N ASP A 254 -33.48 -9.55 -4.22
CA ASP A 254 -34.57 -10.47 -3.89
C ASP A 254 -34.67 -10.73 -2.38
N ASN A 255 -33.64 -10.35 -1.61
CA ASN A 255 -33.65 -10.36 -0.16
C ASN A 255 -32.77 -9.24 0.42
N PRO A 256 -33.22 -7.97 0.41
CA PRO A 256 -32.40 -6.82 0.82
C PRO A 256 -32.02 -6.77 2.30
N GLN A 257 -32.57 -7.68 3.10
CA GLN A 257 -32.27 -7.86 4.52
C GLN A 257 -31.22 -8.94 4.78
N LYS A 258 -30.84 -9.74 3.78
CA LYS A 258 -29.77 -10.72 3.93
C LYS A 258 -28.45 -9.98 4.16
N THR A 259 -27.77 -10.34 5.22
CA THR A 259 -26.42 -9.90 5.55
C THR A 259 -25.41 -10.94 5.10
N LEU A 260 -24.13 -10.62 5.28
CA LEU A 260 -23.03 -11.57 5.23
C LEU A 260 -23.32 -12.82 6.07
N GLY A 261 -22.82 -13.97 5.63
CA GLY A 261 -22.87 -15.21 6.40
C GLY A 261 -21.87 -15.17 7.56
N ASP A 262 -22.02 -16.10 8.52
CA ASP A 262 -21.13 -16.18 9.68
C ASP A 262 -19.66 -16.50 9.32
N ASP A 263 -19.44 -17.05 8.12
CA ASP A 263 -18.11 -17.40 7.59
C ASP A 263 -17.47 -16.26 6.77
N ASP A 264 -18.17 -15.15 6.52
CA ASP A 264 -17.64 -13.98 5.82
C ASP A 264 -17.03 -12.97 6.82
N ILE A 265 -15.96 -12.27 6.41
CA ILE A 265 -15.21 -11.29 7.23
C ILE A 265 -15.58 -9.86 6.79
N SER A 266 -15.68 -8.94 7.76
CA SER A 266 -16.04 -7.53 7.53
C SER A 266 -15.27 -6.57 8.44
N GLU A 267 -13.94 -6.64 8.35
CA GLU A 267 -12.99 -5.75 9.05
C GLU A 267 -11.84 -5.36 8.10
N ASP A 268 -10.81 -4.61 8.51
CA ASP A 268 -9.73 -4.25 7.59
C ASP A 268 -8.99 -5.51 7.06
N PRO A 269 -8.78 -5.70 5.74
CA PRO A 269 -7.97 -6.80 5.20
C PRO A 269 -6.49 -6.76 5.60
N GLU A 270 -5.98 -5.63 6.10
CA GLU A 270 -4.58 -5.42 6.47
C GLU A 270 -3.60 -5.68 5.32
N PHE A 271 -3.76 -4.95 4.21
CA PHE A 271 -2.85 -5.00 3.07
C PHE A 271 -1.50 -4.31 3.31
N ALA A 272 -0.45 -4.84 2.69
CA ALA A 272 0.93 -4.36 2.74
C ALA A 272 1.14 -2.93 2.21
N ASN A 273 0.32 -2.47 1.25
CA ASN A 273 0.15 -1.07 0.87
C ASN A 273 -1.17 -0.84 0.10
N PRO A 274 -2.25 -0.32 0.73
CA PRO A 274 -3.48 -0.04 0.00
C PRO A 274 -3.46 1.28 -0.81
N ASP A 275 -2.32 1.99 -0.90
CA ASP A 275 -2.23 3.24 -1.67
C ASP A 275 -2.50 3.00 -3.16
N PRO A 276 -3.53 3.63 -3.76
CA PRO A 276 -3.81 3.51 -5.20
C PRO A 276 -2.66 3.91 -6.13
N GLN A 277 -1.71 4.72 -5.67
CA GLN A 277 -0.56 5.16 -6.47
C GLN A 277 0.57 4.12 -6.52
N ASP A 278 0.68 3.29 -5.48
CA ASP A 278 1.70 2.24 -5.35
C ASP A 278 1.13 1.01 -4.62
N PRO A 279 0.10 0.36 -5.19
CA PRO A 279 -0.67 -0.64 -4.47
C PRO A 279 0.09 -1.94 -4.29
N ASP A 280 0.06 -2.46 -3.07
CA ASP A 280 0.53 -3.77 -2.67
C ASP A 280 -0.53 -4.48 -1.82
N TYR A 281 -1.27 -5.39 -2.46
CA TYR A 281 -2.39 -6.09 -1.83
C TYR A 281 -2.00 -7.46 -1.26
N ARG A 282 -0.71 -7.70 -1.02
CA ARG A 282 -0.25 -8.82 -0.20
C ARG A 282 -0.70 -8.61 1.25
N LEU A 283 -0.95 -9.71 1.96
CA LEU A 283 -1.48 -9.68 3.34
C LEU A 283 -0.35 -9.39 4.34
N CYS A 284 -0.66 -8.65 5.42
CA CYS A 284 0.25 -8.46 6.56
C CYS A 284 0.04 -9.54 7.63
N TYR A 285 1.02 -9.74 8.53
CA TYR A 285 1.00 -10.72 9.63
C TYR A 285 -0.28 -10.76 10.49
N GLY A 286 -0.95 -9.61 10.67
CA GLY A 286 -2.18 -9.51 11.48
C GLY A 286 -3.48 -9.74 10.69
N SER A 287 -3.40 -9.96 9.38
CA SER A 287 -4.57 -9.96 8.51
C SER A 287 -5.56 -11.04 8.91
N PRO A 288 -6.87 -10.70 8.99
CA PRO A 288 -7.92 -11.68 9.27
C PRO A 288 -8.15 -12.65 8.08
N CYS A 289 -7.60 -12.35 6.90
CA CYS A 289 -7.66 -13.22 5.72
C CYS A 289 -6.76 -14.46 5.84
N ILE A 290 -5.83 -14.48 6.80
CA ILE A 290 -4.82 -15.52 6.94
C ILE A 290 -5.45 -16.81 7.48
N ASN A 291 -5.29 -17.91 6.73
CA ASN A 291 -5.76 -19.25 7.02
C ASN A 291 -7.28 -19.35 7.24
N THR A 292 -8.06 -18.41 6.70
CA THR A 292 -9.53 -18.35 6.86
C THR A 292 -10.31 -18.67 5.59
N GLY A 293 -9.62 -18.86 4.46
CA GLY A 293 -10.27 -19.19 3.20
C GLY A 293 -10.72 -20.65 3.11
N TYR A 294 -11.65 -20.91 2.18
CA TYR A 294 -12.16 -22.24 1.89
C TYR A 294 -11.58 -22.84 0.61
N TRP A 295 -11.08 -24.08 0.73
CA TRP A 295 -10.56 -24.89 -0.37
C TRP A 295 -11.29 -26.24 -0.45
N ASP A 296 -11.67 -26.65 -1.66
CA ASP A 296 -12.30 -27.96 -1.93
C ASP A 296 -11.73 -28.63 -3.18
N ASP A 297 -11.99 -29.94 -3.34
CA ASP A 297 -11.58 -30.73 -4.51
C ASP A 297 -12.30 -30.31 -5.81
N ALA A 298 -13.24 -29.36 -5.76
CA ALA A 298 -13.92 -28.87 -6.95
C ALA A 298 -13.06 -27.85 -7.72
N GLN A 299 -12.05 -27.25 -7.07
CA GLN A 299 -11.16 -26.27 -7.70
C GLN A 299 -10.35 -26.87 -8.87
N PRO A 300 -9.99 -26.05 -9.89
CA PRO A 300 -9.13 -26.50 -10.97
C PRO A 300 -7.77 -26.92 -10.42
N VAL A 301 -7.35 -28.14 -10.77
CA VAL A 301 -6.07 -28.75 -10.33
C VAL A 301 -4.83 -27.91 -10.73
N GLU A 302 -4.99 -26.91 -11.59
CA GLU A 302 -3.91 -26.09 -12.12
C GLU A 302 -3.51 -24.88 -11.25
N VAL A 303 -4.33 -24.51 -10.24
CA VAL A 303 -4.08 -23.38 -9.33
C VAL A 303 -3.41 -23.90 -8.06
N VAL A 304 -2.11 -24.19 -8.15
CA VAL A 304 -1.35 -24.78 -7.02
C VAL A 304 -0.49 -23.76 -6.27
N VAL A 305 -0.31 -22.57 -6.85
CA VAL A 305 0.40 -21.45 -6.23
C VAL A 305 -0.41 -20.15 -6.35
N ASP A 306 -0.13 -19.18 -5.50
CA ASP A 306 -0.79 -17.88 -5.45
C ASP A 306 -0.24 -16.92 -6.52
N LEU A 307 -0.64 -15.64 -6.46
CA LEU A 307 -0.17 -14.64 -7.42
C LEU A 307 1.31 -14.26 -7.23
N ASP A 308 1.92 -14.56 -6.07
CA ASP A 308 3.34 -14.33 -5.75
C ASP A 308 4.21 -15.62 -5.83
N GLY A 309 3.59 -16.75 -6.17
CA GLY A 309 4.24 -18.05 -6.35
C GLY A 309 4.31 -18.93 -5.10
N HIS A 310 3.66 -18.54 -3.99
CA HIS A 310 3.54 -19.36 -2.78
C HIS A 310 2.56 -20.52 -2.99
N PRO A 311 2.79 -21.71 -2.42
CA PRO A 311 1.82 -22.81 -2.45
C PRO A 311 0.44 -22.34 -1.96
N ARG A 312 -0.63 -22.69 -2.69
CA ARG A 312 -1.99 -22.34 -2.27
C ARG A 312 -2.38 -23.07 -0.99
N ASP A 313 -2.15 -24.37 -0.93
CA ASP A 313 -2.32 -25.16 0.29
C ASP A 313 -1.04 -25.12 1.12
N GLN A 314 -1.09 -24.47 2.28
CA GLN A 314 0.03 -24.34 3.23
C GLN A 314 0.15 -25.57 4.17
N GLY A 315 -0.68 -26.60 4.02
CA GLY A 315 -0.49 -27.90 4.67
C GLY A 315 -0.90 -27.97 6.16
N CYS A 316 -1.87 -27.18 6.58
CA CYS A 316 -2.41 -27.24 7.95
C CYS A 316 -3.12 -28.56 8.29
N ASP A 317 -3.30 -28.83 9.59
CA ASP A 317 -4.02 -30.01 10.10
C ASP A 317 -5.15 -29.56 11.07
N PRO A 318 -6.42 -29.97 10.87
CA PRO A 318 -6.92 -30.87 9.81
C PRO A 318 -7.46 -30.12 8.59
N GLY A 319 -6.70 -30.11 7.48
CA GLY A 319 -7.16 -29.69 6.16
C GLY A 319 -6.38 -28.51 5.58
N PRO A 320 -6.62 -28.19 4.29
CA PRO A 320 -5.92 -27.09 3.64
C PRO A 320 -6.22 -25.78 4.37
N CYS A 321 -5.17 -25.04 4.70
CA CYS A 321 -5.29 -23.65 5.09
C CYS A 321 -4.84 -22.82 3.89
N ILE A 322 -5.80 -22.05 3.39
CA ILE A 322 -5.59 -21.08 2.33
C ILE A 322 -5.98 -19.72 2.91
N ASP A 323 -5.40 -18.68 2.35
CA ASP A 323 -5.80 -17.32 2.64
C ASP A 323 -6.95 -16.89 1.72
N ILE A 324 -7.78 -16.00 2.24
CA ILE A 324 -8.78 -15.32 1.41
C ILE A 324 -8.04 -14.37 0.47
N GLY A 325 -8.38 -14.38 -0.82
CA GLY A 325 -7.81 -13.46 -1.82
C GLY A 325 -6.70 -14.05 -2.70
N ALA A 326 -6.08 -13.17 -3.48
CA ALA A 326 -5.10 -13.49 -4.54
C ALA A 326 -3.69 -13.83 -4.02
N TYR A 327 -3.43 -13.63 -2.74
CA TYR A 327 -2.14 -13.90 -2.13
C TYR A 327 -2.32 -14.82 -0.92
N GLU A 328 -1.35 -15.70 -0.72
CA GLU A 328 -1.13 -16.43 0.51
C GLU A 328 -0.10 -15.65 1.33
N TYR A 329 -0.37 -15.47 2.61
CA TYR A 329 0.59 -15.08 3.62
C TYR A 329 1.50 -16.27 3.89
N GLY A 330 2.40 -16.51 2.94
CA GLY A 330 3.45 -17.48 3.06
C GLY A 330 4.66 -16.86 3.74
N VAL A 331 5.05 -17.39 4.90
CA VAL A 331 6.48 -17.56 5.18
C VAL A 331 7.04 -18.47 4.10
N SER A 332 7.71 -17.91 3.10
CA SER A 332 8.33 -18.75 2.07
C SER A 332 9.27 -19.76 2.74
N GLU A 333 9.22 -21.04 2.34
CA GLU A 333 10.17 -22.04 2.86
C GLU A 333 11.63 -21.77 2.47
N ASP A 334 11.95 -20.67 1.78
CA ASP A 334 13.33 -20.24 1.55
C ASP A 334 13.43 -18.71 1.70
N VAL A 335 13.40 -18.27 2.96
CA VAL A 335 14.31 -17.29 3.59
C VAL A 335 13.64 -16.09 4.22
N ASP A 336 13.92 -15.95 5.51
CA ASP A 336 13.57 -14.79 6.30
C ASP A 336 14.56 -13.65 6.03
N VAL A 337 14.08 -12.61 5.35
CA VAL A 337 14.58 -11.27 5.65
C VAL A 337 13.96 -10.86 6.98
N ILE A 338 14.78 -10.64 7.99
CA ILE A 338 14.32 -10.32 9.34
C ILE A 338 14.40 -8.81 9.50
N ILE A 339 13.27 -8.16 9.78
CA ILE A 339 13.22 -6.75 10.19
C ILE A 339 12.97 -6.71 11.70
N GLU A 340 13.99 -6.33 12.47
CA GLU A 340 13.90 -6.32 13.93
C GLU A 340 13.34 -5.00 14.48
N SER A 341 13.46 -3.89 13.74
CA SER A 341 13.02 -2.57 14.19
C SER A 341 12.71 -1.61 13.05
N PRO A 342 11.85 -0.61 13.28
CA PRO A 342 10.85 -0.49 14.36
C PRO A 342 9.68 -1.48 14.22
N GLN A 343 9.35 -2.20 15.29
CA GLN A 343 8.08 -2.93 15.41
C GLN A 343 7.33 -2.47 16.66
N GLY A 344 6.08 -2.00 16.53
CA GLY A 344 5.17 -1.76 17.66
C GLY A 344 5.75 -0.93 18.81
N THR A 345 6.54 0.10 18.50
CA THR A 345 7.20 0.95 19.51
C THR A 345 6.44 2.25 19.75
N THR A 346 6.57 2.79 20.96
CA THR A 346 6.26 4.18 21.28
C THR A 346 7.53 4.99 21.14
N TRP A 347 7.51 6.08 20.36
CA TRP A 347 8.62 7.02 20.27
C TRP A 347 8.35 8.23 21.15
N THR A 348 9.22 8.42 22.13
CA THR A 348 9.23 9.63 22.95
C THR A 348 9.94 10.74 22.19
N ILE A 349 9.19 11.80 21.87
CA ILE A 349 9.70 12.97 21.16
C ILE A 349 10.01 14.06 22.19
N GLU A 350 11.24 14.56 22.19
CA GLU A 350 11.60 15.69 23.03
C GLU A 350 10.96 16.99 22.49
N PRO A 351 10.52 17.93 23.34
CA PRO A 351 9.96 19.23 22.93
C PRO A 351 10.79 20.05 21.98
N CYS A 352 12.10 19.90 22.05
CA CYS A 352 13.06 20.57 21.19
C CYS A 352 13.31 19.83 19.86
N GLN A 353 12.84 18.59 19.70
CA GLN A 353 13.16 17.76 18.55
C GLN A 353 12.35 18.17 17.32
N THR A 354 13.04 18.34 16.18
CA THR A 354 12.43 18.70 14.89
C THR A 354 12.57 17.60 13.82
N SER A 355 13.45 16.61 14.06
CA SER A 355 13.61 15.42 13.23
C SER A 355 13.80 14.18 14.10
N GLN A 356 13.46 13.01 13.58
CA GLN A 356 13.68 11.70 14.19
C GLN A 356 14.54 10.87 13.25
N VAL A 357 15.63 10.30 13.77
CA VAL A 357 16.40 9.30 13.03
C VAL A 357 15.71 7.95 13.19
N ILE A 358 15.39 7.32 12.06
CA ILE A 358 14.79 6.00 12.01
C ILE A 358 15.92 5.00 11.77
N GLU A 359 16.08 4.07 12.71
CA GLU A 359 17.10 3.02 12.67
C GLU A 359 16.44 1.65 12.42
N ILE A 360 16.91 0.98 11.37
CA ILE A 360 16.34 -0.26 10.86
C ILE A 360 17.43 -1.33 10.86
N SER A 361 17.23 -2.36 11.67
CA SER A 361 18.02 -3.59 11.59
C SER A 361 17.34 -4.54 10.60
N ALA A 362 18.10 -4.97 9.58
CA ALA A 362 17.64 -5.94 8.59
C ALA A 362 18.74 -6.96 8.32
N SER A 363 18.39 -8.24 8.30
CA SER A 363 19.29 -9.34 7.98
C SER A 363 18.62 -10.37 7.08
N THR A 364 19.41 -11.16 6.34
CA THR A 364 18.92 -12.31 5.56
C THR A 364 19.60 -13.58 6.06
N GLU A 365 18.84 -14.67 6.14
CA GLU A 365 19.39 -15.99 6.47
C GLU A 365 19.92 -16.75 5.25
N ILE A 366 19.84 -16.19 4.03
CA ILE A 366 20.42 -16.82 2.83
C ILE A 366 21.93 -16.83 2.90
N GLU A 367 22.48 -18.04 2.77
CA GLU A 367 23.90 -18.23 2.55
C GLU A 367 24.34 -17.53 1.25
N GLY A 368 25.12 -16.46 1.40
CA GLY A 368 25.72 -15.72 0.30
C GLY A 368 24.94 -14.50 -0.18
N ALA A 369 23.73 -14.25 0.35
CA ALA A 369 23.02 -13.00 0.12
C ALA A 369 23.33 -11.97 1.20
N SER A 370 23.11 -10.71 0.87
CA SER A 370 23.08 -9.60 1.83
C SER A 370 21.83 -8.76 1.58
N ILE A 371 21.46 -7.91 2.54
CA ILE A 371 20.45 -6.87 2.27
C ILE A 371 21.00 -5.94 1.20
N ASP A 372 20.27 -5.81 0.10
CA ASP A 372 20.62 -4.95 -1.04
C ASP A 372 20.14 -3.52 -0.80
N HIS A 373 18.87 -3.37 -0.40
CA HIS A 373 18.28 -2.08 -0.06
C HIS A 373 17.15 -2.21 0.96
N VAL A 374 16.85 -1.08 1.60
CA VAL A 374 15.70 -0.92 2.49
C VAL A 374 14.86 0.26 2.00
N ASP A 375 13.57 0.02 1.82
CA ASP A 375 12.58 1.04 1.56
C ASP A 375 11.79 1.37 2.83
N LEU A 376 11.44 2.65 2.98
CA LEU A 376 10.71 3.18 4.12
C LEU A 376 9.57 4.06 3.61
N TRP A 377 8.37 3.86 4.16
CA TRP A 377 7.21 4.70 3.97
C TRP A 377 6.72 5.22 5.32
N ILE A 378 6.33 6.50 5.33
CA ILE A 378 5.77 7.18 6.50
C ILE A 378 4.44 7.80 6.06
N ASP A 379 3.34 7.36 6.67
CA ASP A 379 1.96 7.69 6.29
C ASP A 379 1.70 7.50 4.78
N GLY A 380 2.25 6.41 4.22
CA GLY A 380 2.13 6.06 2.80
C GLY A 380 3.10 6.80 1.87
N VAL A 381 3.84 7.80 2.36
CA VAL A 381 4.83 8.54 1.56
C VAL A 381 6.19 7.86 1.66
N ARG A 382 6.75 7.45 0.51
CA ARG A 382 8.10 6.88 0.47
C ARG A 382 9.14 7.93 0.86
N ALA A 383 10.05 7.55 1.76
CA ALA A 383 11.14 8.42 2.21
C ALA A 383 12.10 8.74 1.07
N ASP A 384 12.42 10.03 0.92
CA ASP A 384 13.42 10.55 -0.01
C ASP A 384 14.32 11.56 0.73
N PRO A 385 15.61 11.26 0.96
CA PRO A 385 16.33 10.08 0.48
C PRO A 385 15.91 8.78 1.18
N ALA A 386 16.03 7.66 0.46
CA ALA A 386 15.82 6.31 1.02
C ALA A 386 16.82 6.00 2.15
N PRO A 387 16.50 5.06 3.06
CA PRO A 387 17.41 4.61 4.10
C PRO A 387 18.79 4.25 3.57
N THR A 388 19.83 4.64 4.31
CA THR A 388 21.23 4.39 3.98
C THR A 388 21.88 3.49 5.00
N TYR A 389 22.65 2.50 4.53
CA TYR A 389 23.36 1.57 5.41
C TYR A 389 24.58 2.23 6.07
N ASN A 390 24.65 2.15 7.39
CA ASN A 390 25.76 2.65 8.19
C ASN A 390 26.67 1.49 8.63
N GLU A 391 27.85 1.38 8.03
CA GLU A 391 28.83 0.32 8.30
C GLU A 391 29.33 0.28 9.76
N THR A 392 29.19 1.37 10.52
CA THR A 392 29.68 1.42 11.91
C THR A 392 28.66 0.86 12.90
N THR A 393 27.38 1.14 12.66
CA THR A 393 26.29 0.68 13.53
C THR A 393 25.65 -0.62 13.02
N GLU A 394 25.93 -1.00 11.77
CA GLU A 394 25.30 -2.13 11.07
C GLU A 394 23.78 -1.94 10.88
N LEU A 395 23.32 -0.68 10.85
CA LEU A 395 21.91 -0.31 10.71
C LEU A 395 21.66 0.50 9.45
N TRP A 396 20.47 0.37 8.89
CA TRP A 396 19.95 1.30 7.89
C TRP A 396 19.34 2.50 8.60
N THR A 397 19.66 3.71 8.13
CA THR A 397 19.24 4.95 8.78
C THR A 397 18.60 5.92 7.80
N CYS A 398 17.52 6.57 8.23
CA CYS A 398 16.86 7.64 7.51
C CYS A 398 16.51 8.77 8.48
N GLU A 399 16.81 10.02 8.11
CA GLU A 399 16.41 11.18 8.88
C GLU A 399 15.00 11.62 8.45
N TRP A 400 14.06 11.56 9.37
CA TRP A 400 12.68 11.96 9.14
C TRP A 400 12.38 13.30 9.81
N THR A 401 11.98 14.30 9.03
CA THR A 401 11.51 15.58 9.59
C THR A 401 10.15 15.38 10.25
N LEU A 402 10.02 15.76 11.52
CA LEU A 402 8.79 15.53 12.28
C LEU A 402 7.64 16.38 11.74
N PRO A 403 6.45 15.79 11.55
CA PRO A 403 5.27 16.50 11.08
C PRO A 403 4.79 17.51 12.14
N CYS A 404 4.10 18.52 11.65
CA CYS A 404 3.71 19.68 12.43
C CYS A 404 2.23 20.02 12.11
N PRO A 405 1.28 19.94 13.08
CA PRO A 405 1.49 19.51 14.46
C PRO A 405 1.86 18.03 14.56
N LEU A 406 2.47 17.61 15.66
CA LEU A 406 2.82 16.21 15.87
C LEU A 406 1.53 15.37 16.01
N PRO A 407 1.31 14.36 15.16
CA PRO A 407 0.18 13.45 15.32
C PRO A 407 0.44 12.50 16.49
N SER A 408 -0.62 11.91 17.06
CA SER A 408 -0.49 10.93 18.15
C SER A 408 0.04 9.57 17.68
N GLN A 409 0.01 9.31 16.37
CA GLN A 409 0.47 8.07 15.75
C GLN A 409 0.86 8.35 14.31
N VAL A 410 1.83 7.59 13.80
CA VAL A 410 2.15 7.53 12.36
C VAL A 410 2.20 6.10 11.88
N ALA A 411 1.84 5.90 10.62
CA ALA A 411 1.99 4.62 9.96
C ALA A 411 3.39 4.51 9.36
N ILE A 412 4.22 3.60 9.88
CA ILE A 412 5.56 3.34 9.34
C ILE A 412 5.55 1.95 8.72
N ARG A 413 5.99 1.86 7.46
CA ARG A 413 6.17 0.60 6.74
C ARG A 413 7.57 0.53 6.21
N ILE A 414 8.20 -0.63 6.40
CA ILE A 414 9.57 -0.89 5.96
C ILE A 414 9.53 -2.14 5.10
N ARG A 415 10.27 -2.11 3.99
CA ARG A 415 10.59 -3.30 3.21
C ARG A 415 12.10 -3.45 3.16
N ALA A 416 12.61 -4.61 3.52
CA ALA A 416 14.00 -4.96 3.30
C ALA A 416 14.08 -6.01 2.20
N THR A 417 14.94 -5.77 1.21
CA THR A 417 15.12 -6.66 0.06
C THR A 417 16.56 -7.14 -0.01
N ASP A 418 16.79 -8.43 -0.19
CA ASP A 418 18.12 -9.00 -0.35
C ASP A 418 18.63 -9.00 -1.81
N THR A 419 19.89 -9.37 -2.00
CA THR A 419 20.55 -9.43 -3.32
C THR A 419 19.97 -10.48 -4.27
N GLU A 420 19.15 -11.41 -3.79
CA GLU A 420 18.46 -12.42 -4.60
C GLU A 420 17.00 -12.04 -4.90
N GLY A 421 16.54 -10.89 -4.38
CA GLY A 421 15.22 -10.32 -4.59
C GLY A 421 14.15 -10.84 -3.63
N ASN A 422 14.53 -11.53 -2.55
CA ASN A 422 13.59 -11.87 -1.47
C ASN A 422 13.43 -10.65 -0.57
N TYR A 423 12.27 -10.52 0.06
CA TYR A 423 11.97 -9.36 0.88
C TYR A 423 11.10 -9.72 2.09
N ALA A 424 11.13 -8.86 3.10
CA ALA A 424 10.17 -8.87 4.20
C ALA A 424 9.69 -7.46 4.51
N GLU A 425 8.55 -7.36 5.18
CA GLU A 425 7.90 -6.10 5.50
C GLU A 425 7.55 -5.98 6.98
N SER A 426 7.65 -4.77 7.53
CA SER A 426 7.24 -4.47 8.91
C SER A 426 5.73 -4.29 9.03
N ALA A 427 5.20 -4.47 10.24
CA ALA A 427 3.87 -4.00 10.60
C ALA A 427 3.77 -2.47 10.46
N ALA A 428 2.53 -1.97 10.34
CA ALA A 428 2.26 -0.66 9.76
C ALA A 428 2.21 0.54 10.72
N ALA A 429 2.47 0.43 12.03
CA ALA A 429 2.17 1.53 12.96
C ALA A 429 3.17 1.72 14.13
N VAL A 430 3.44 3.00 14.44
CA VAL A 430 4.28 3.47 15.56
C VAL A 430 3.54 4.61 16.28
N GLU A 431 3.41 4.52 17.62
CA GLU A 431 2.80 5.59 18.43
C GLU A 431 3.83 6.69 18.72
N LEU A 432 3.42 7.96 18.59
CA LEU A 432 4.27 9.11 18.92
C LEU A 432 3.79 9.76 20.21
N GLU A 433 4.68 9.85 21.19
CA GLU A 433 4.40 10.47 22.48
C GLU A 433 5.30 11.69 22.66
N LEU A 434 4.72 12.89 22.67
CA LEU A 434 5.46 14.10 23.01
C LEU A 434 5.74 14.12 24.51
N GLN A 435 7.01 14.16 24.89
CA GLN A 435 7.41 14.34 26.28
C GLN A 435 7.08 15.76 26.73
N GLU A 436 6.50 15.94 27.92
CA GLU A 436 6.32 17.29 28.45
C GLU A 436 7.65 17.92 28.84
N SER A 437 7.88 19.17 28.44
CA SER A 437 8.95 19.99 29.01
C SER A 437 8.51 20.49 30.39
N PRO A 438 9.11 20.02 31.51
CA PRO A 438 8.64 20.41 32.83
C PRO A 438 8.91 21.89 33.14
N SER A 439 9.84 22.55 32.44
CA SER A 439 10.33 23.89 32.82
C SER A 439 10.41 24.93 31.70
N VAL A 440 10.13 24.58 30.44
CA VAL A 440 10.42 25.44 29.28
C VAL A 440 9.17 25.73 28.45
N ILE A 441 9.05 26.98 28.00
CA ILE A 441 8.12 27.43 26.95
C ILE A 441 8.91 27.92 25.74
N PHE A 442 8.51 27.53 24.54
CA PHE A 442 9.22 27.80 23.27
C PHE A 442 8.54 28.91 22.45
N ILE A 443 9.36 29.79 21.85
CA ILE A 443 8.91 30.96 21.06
C ILE A 443 9.66 31.07 19.72
N ARG A 444 8.96 31.30 18.61
CA ARG A 444 9.58 31.55 17.29
C ARG A 444 8.87 32.63 16.45
N PRO A 445 9.57 33.35 15.55
CA PRO A 445 9.04 34.57 14.95
C PRO A 445 7.95 34.34 13.90
N GLU A 446 7.84 33.15 13.31
CA GLU A 446 6.81 32.69 12.37
C GLU A 446 7.03 31.16 12.14
N ASP A 447 6.21 30.48 11.32
CA ASP A 447 6.30 29.05 10.94
C ASP A 447 5.90 27.96 11.97
N SER A 448 5.24 28.29 13.08
CA SER A 448 4.45 27.29 13.80
C SER A 448 3.22 26.87 13.03
N CYS A 449 3.04 25.56 13.01
CA CYS A 449 2.07 24.89 12.17
C CYS A 449 0.75 24.70 12.92
N GLY A 450 -0.34 24.65 12.16
CA GLY A 450 -1.67 24.41 12.72
C GLY A 450 -2.23 25.60 13.50
N THR A 451 -3.36 25.39 14.16
CA THR A 451 -4.06 26.44 14.92
C THR A 451 -3.64 26.50 16.38
N THR A 452 -2.87 25.52 16.85
CA THR A 452 -2.48 25.37 18.26
C THR A 452 -1.06 25.89 18.45
N HIS A 453 -0.95 26.92 19.29
CA HIS A 453 0.31 27.56 19.67
C HIS A 453 0.33 27.56 21.20
N ASP A 454 0.72 26.45 21.82
CA ASP A 454 0.75 26.26 23.27
C ASP A 454 2.14 26.46 23.87
N GLY A 455 3.18 26.57 23.04
CA GLY A 455 4.54 26.80 23.50
C GLY A 455 5.22 25.57 24.10
N HIS A 456 4.64 24.38 24.00
CA HIS A 456 5.19 23.16 24.64
C HIS A 456 6.26 22.45 23.82
N SER A 457 6.52 22.89 22.59
CA SER A 457 7.60 22.39 21.71
C SER A 457 8.03 23.47 20.71
N TRP A 458 9.15 23.29 20.00
CA TRP A 458 9.48 24.16 18.86
C TRP A 458 8.40 24.10 17.75
N LEU A 459 7.76 22.94 17.56
CA LEU A 459 6.71 22.75 16.56
C LEU A 459 5.46 23.59 16.87
N THR A 460 5.05 23.65 18.15
CA THR A 460 3.87 24.37 18.66
C THR A 460 4.20 25.67 19.41
N ALA A 461 5.41 26.20 19.22
CA ALA A 461 5.92 27.40 19.87
C ALA A 461 4.98 28.62 19.72
N PHE A 462 4.93 29.52 20.70
CA PHE A 462 4.20 30.78 20.51
C PHE A 462 4.95 31.70 19.54
N HIS A 463 4.20 32.63 18.93
CA HIS A 463 4.78 33.73 18.14
C HIS A 463 5.07 34.99 18.96
N SER A 464 4.38 35.16 20.09
CA SER A 464 4.58 36.32 20.96
C SER A 464 5.39 35.93 22.18
N VAL A 465 6.53 36.62 22.35
CA VAL A 465 7.35 36.51 23.56
C VAL A 465 6.53 36.84 24.82
N GLN A 466 5.63 37.83 24.76
CA GLN A 466 4.77 38.16 25.90
C GLN A 466 3.77 37.04 26.22
N GLN A 467 3.18 36.40 25.21
CA GLN A 467 2.31 35.25 25.45
C GLN A 467 3.09 34.10 26.10
N GLY A 468 4.32 33.84 25.63
CA GLY A 468 5.22 32.85 26.20
C GLY A 468 5.55 33.10 27.68
N VAL A 469 5.92 34.34 28.03
CA VAL A 469 6.20 34.73 29.41
C VAL A 469 4.96 34.57 30.30
N ASN A 470 3.78 34.94 29.79
CA ASN A 470 2.53 34.77 30.53
C ASN A 470 2.19 33.29 30.73
N ALA A 471 2.37 32.46 29.70
CA ALA A 471 2.13 31.02 29.75
C ALA A 471 3.08 30.37 30.77
N ALA A 472 4.38 30.65 30.68
CA ALA A 472 5.38 30.14 31.61
C ALA A 472 5.03 30.46 33.06
N ALA A 473 4.66 31.71 33.35
CA ALA A 473 4.23 32.12 34.69
C ALA A 473 2.94 31.43 35.16
N SER A 474 1.97 31.22 34.26
CA SER A 474 0.68 30.60 34.63
C SER A 474 0.75 29.07 34.75
N GLU A 475 1.72 28.45 34.10
CA GLU A 475 1.93 27.00 34.05
C GLU A 475 3.08 26.54 34.96
N ASP A 476 3.57 27.44 35.83
CA ASP A 476 4.69 27.21 36.76
C ASP A 476 5.99 26.73 36.05
N LYS A 477 6.22 27.17 34.81
CA LYS A 477 7.47 26.94 34.06
C LYS A 477 8.48 28.05 34.39
N SER A 478 9.76 27.70 34.49
CA SER A 478 10.81 28.63 34.90
C SER A 478 11.55 29.31 33.75
N GLU A 479 11.44 28.79 32.53
CA GLU A 479 12.21 29.29 31.38
C GLU A 479 11.35 29.51 30.12
N VAL A 480 11.73 30.52 29.34
CA VAL A 480 11.21 30.79 28.01
C VAL A 480 12.39 30.84 27.04
N TRP A 481 12.39 29.97 26.04
CA TRP A 481 13.43 29.88 25.02
C TRP A 481 12.92 30.48 23.71
N VAL A 482 13.69 31.43 23.18
CA VAL A 482 13.30 32.25 22.03
C VAL A 482 14.27 32.01 20.88
N ALA A 483 13.74 31.49 19.77
CA ALA A 483 14.51 31.24 18.56
C ALA A 483 15.03 32.55 17.94
N GLU A 484 15.99 32.45 17.04
CA GLU A 484 16.44 33.57 16.22
C GLU A 484 15.29 34.25 15.49
N GLY A 485 15.42 35.56 15.28
CA GLY A 485 14.50 36.37 14.49
C GLY A 485 13.96 37.59 15.22
N GLU A 486 12.97 38.23 14.61
CA GLU A 486 12.47 39.55 15.00
C GLU A 486 11.11 39.44 15.70
N TYR A 487 11.00 39.98 16.90
CA TYR A 487 9.80 39.91 17.72
C TYR A 487 9.26 41.30 18.02
N ASP A 488 8.01 41.53 17.63
CA ASP A 488 7.32 42.79 17.85
C ASP A 488 6.72 42.86 19.27
N VAL A 489 7.24 43.80 20.07
CA VAL A 489 6.69 44.19 21.38
C VAL A 489 6.31 45.67 21.41
N SER A 490 6.08 46.27 20.24
CA SER A 490 5.87 47.71 20.05
C SER A 490 4.58 48.28 20.64
N GLN A 491 3.63 47.43 21.05
CA GLN A 491 2.39 47.90 21.64
C GLN A 491 2.59 48.39 23.09
N TYR A 492 3.33 47.63 23.90
CA TYR A 492 3.48 47.89 25.35
C TYR A 492 4.89 47.65 25.91
N GLY A 493 5.82 47.15 25.09
CA GLY A 493 7.06 46.54 25.59
C GLY A 493 6.83 45.12 26.11
N LEU A 494 7.93 44.41 26.37
CA LEU A 494 7.93 43.11 27.04
C LEU A 494 7.92 43.31 28.56
N SER A 495 6.97 42.73 29.26
CA SER A 495 6.94 42.65 30.73
C SER A 495 7.42 41.28 31.18
N LEU A 496 8.51 41.24 31.96
CA LEU A 496 8.99 40.00 32.56
C LEU A 496 8.08 39.57 33.72
N ALA A 497 7.96 38.27 33.94
CA ALA A 497 7.27 37.68 35.07
C ALA A 497 8.26 37.24 36.16
N ASP A 498 7.83 37.29 37.43
CA ASP A 498 8.63 36.83 38.56
C ASP A 498 8.94 35.33 38.42
N GLY A 499 10.19 34.94 38.60
CA GLY A 499 10.65 33.55 38.51
C GLY A 499 10.81 32.98 37.09
N VAL A 500 10.55 33.78 36.04
CA VAL A 500 10.68 33.35 34.63
C VAL A 500 11.95 33.94 34.00
N ALA A 501 12.83 33.07 33.51
CA ALA A 501 14.02 33.46 32.75
C ALA A 501 13.76 33.37 31.24
N VAL A 502 14.06 34.43 30.50
CA VAL A 502 13.83 34.52 29.05
C VAL A 502 15.18 34.56 28.32
N TYR A 503 15.44 33.56 27.50
CA TYR A 503 16.69 33.36 26.78
C TYR A 503 16.46 33.44 25.27
N GLY A 504 17.15 34.36 24.59
CA GLY A 504 17.14 34.51 23.13
C GLY A 504 18.45 34.04 22.53
N GLY A 505 18.44 33.50 21.32
CA GLY A 505 19.65 33.02 20.67
C GLY A 505 19.61 31.59 20.12
N PHE A 506 18.42 30.98 20.07
CA PHE A 506 18.29 29.56 19.75
C PHE A 506 18.13 29.31 18.25
N GLU A 507 18.75 28.25 17.76
CA GLU A 507 18.39 27.59 16.49
C GLU A 507 17.26 26.59 16.75
N LEU A 508 16.40 26.34 15.76
CA LEU A 508 15.40 25.27 15.85
C LEU A 508 16.10 23.91 16.00
N GLY A 509 15.59 23.06 16.91
CA GLY A 509 16.21 21.76 17.20
C GLY A 509 17.07 21.73 18.46
N GLN A 510 17.42 22.89 19.03
CA GLN A 510 18.27 22.96 20.23
C GLN A 510 17.52 22.54 21.51
N CYS A 511 18.17 21.69 22.29
CA CYS A 511 17.60 20.99 23.46
C CYS A 511 18.25 21.39 24.79
N ALA A 512 19.34 22.16 24.76
CA ALA A 512 19.99 22.67 25.95
C ALA A 512 20.22 24.19 25.85
N ARG A 513 20.02 24.89 26.97
CA ARG A 513 20.26 26.34 27.06
C ARG A 513 21.70 26.71 26.69
N GLU A 514 22.65 25.83 26.98
CA GLU A 514 24.08 26.03 26.70
C GLU A 514 24.45 25.85 25.21
N GLU A 515 23.56 25.31 24.36
CA GLU A 515 23.75 25.20 22.90
C GLU A 515 23.50 26.53 22.17
N ARG A 516 22.82 27.46 22.85
CA ARG A 516 22.46 28.79 22.35
C ARG A 516 23.69 29.57 21.90
N ASP A 517 23.70 30.02 20.65
CA ASP A 517 24.71 30.95 20.12
C ASP A 517 24.01 32.23 19.64
N TRP A 518 23.80 33.15 20.58
CA TRP A 518 23.12 34.41 20.34
C TRP A 518 23.87 35.37 19.39
N LEU A 519 25.12 35.08 19.03
CA LEU A 519 25.86 35.86 18.02
C LEU A 519 25.53 35.38 16.60
N ILE A 520 25.30 34.09 16.42
CA ILE A 520 24.95 33.48 15.13
C ILE A 520 23.43 33.53 14.90
N HIS A 521 22.64 33.32 15.96
CA HIS A 521 21.20 33.16 15.94
C HIS A 521 20.48 34.30 16.70
N PRO A 522 20.61 35.58 16.31
CA PRO A 522 20.14 36.70 17.12
C PRO A 522 18.61 36.73 17.27
N SER A 523 18.14 36.95 18.51
CA SER A 523 16.75 37.30 18.80
C SER A 523 16.62 38.80 19.05
N THR A 524 15.83 39.51 18.25
CA THR A 524 15.65 40.95 18.36
C THR A 524 14.26 41.30 18.90
N LEU A 525 14.19 42.10 19.96
CA LEU A 525 12.94 42.70 20.43
C LEU A 525 12.81 44.13 19.92
N THR A 526 11.74 44.42 19.17
CA THR A 526 11.42 45.77 18.71
C THR A 526 10.32 46.38 19.58
N GLY A 527 10.69 47.36 20.40
CA GLY A 527 9.80 47.97 21.40
C GLY A 527 9.09 49.25 20.96
N PRO A 528 8.25 49.82 21.85
CA PRO A 528 7.48 51.03 21.59
C PRO A 528 8.35 52.29 21.60
N SER A 529 8.01 53.28 20.77
CA SER A 529 8.66 54.61 20.84
C SER A 529 8.29 55.42 22.09
N SER A 530 7.35 54.95 22.92
CA SER A 530 6.79 55.64 24.09
C SER A 530 7.08 54.98 25.44
N ALA A 531 7.80 53.86 25.47
CA ALA A 531 8.16 53.14 26.70
C ALA A 531 9.48 52.36 26.52
N PRO A 532 10.07 51.78 27.58
CA PRO A 532 11.20 50.85 27.48
C PRO A 532 10.83 49.61 26.65
N VAL A 533 11.83 48.96 26.01
CA VAL A 533 11.60 47.69 25.28
C VAL A 533 11.24 46.57 26.25
N VAL A 534 11.90 46.52 27.41
CA VAL A 534 11.68 45.51 28.45
C VAL A 534 11.45 46.19 29.80
N THR A 535 10.44 45.71 30.54
CA THR A 535 10.15 46.13 31.91
C THR A 535 10.25 44.94 32.86
N ALA A 536 10.97 45.13 33.96
CA ALA A 536 11.09 44.19 35.07
C ALA A 536 10.65 44.91 36.36
N ASP A 537 9.40 44.68 36.77
CA ASP A 537 8.81 45.35 37.94
C ASP A 537 8.47 44.31 39.02
N CYS A 538 8.97 44.53 40.24
CA CYS A 538 8.77 43.65 41.38
C CYS A 538 9.17 42.18 41.14
N VAL A 539 10.24 41.93 40.36
CA VAL A 539 10.73 40.57 40.08
C VAL A 539 11.94 40.19 40.93
N GLY A 540 11.99 38.91 41.32
CA GLY A 540 13.04 38.29 42.13
C GLY A 540 14.22 37.76 41.32
N SER A 541 15.16 37.10 42.01
CA SER A 541 16.41 36.63 41.43
C SER A 541 16.27 35.45 40.44
N GLY A 542 15.06 34.90 40.29
CA GLY A 542 14.76 33.86 39.30
C GLY A 542 14.43 34.42 37.92
N THR A 543 14.22 35.74 37.80
CA THR A 543 13.91 36.40 36.53
C THR A 543 15.17 36.88 35.84
N ALA A 544 15.29 36.55 34.55
CA ALA A 544 16.42 36.93 33.71
C ALA A 544 15.96 37.28 32.29
N LEU A 545 16.74 38.12 31.62
CA LEU A 545 16.68 38.35 30.18
C LEU A 545 18.11 38.24 29.67
N ASP A 546 18.35 37.38 28.69
CA ASP A 546 19.70 37.10 28.17
C ASP A 546 19.63 36.80 26.67
N GLY A 547 20.58 37.34 25.90
CA GLY A 547 20.77 37.00 24.48
C GLY A 547 19.91 37.77 23.49
N PHE A 548 19.40 38.95 23.86
CA PHE A 548 18.55 39.75 22.99
C PHE A 548 19.24 41.01 22.46
N THR A 549 18.95 41.33 21.21
CA THR A 549 19.13 42.69 20.69
C THR A 549 17.87 43.50 20.99
N LEU A 550 18.00 44.65 21.66
CA LEU A 550 16.86 45.52 21.99
C LEU A 550 16.84 46.76 21.09
N ALA A 551 15.72 46.99 20.41
CA ALA A 551 15.58 48.06 19.42
C ALA A 551 14.36 48.96 19.69
N ALA A 552 14.45 50.22 19.23
CA ALA A 552 13.35 51.19 19.10
C ALA A 552 12.65 51.69 20.39
N GLY A 553 13.18 51.43 21.60
CA GLY A 553 12.58 51.95 22.84
C GLY A 553 12.86 53.43 23.15
N MET A 554 12.05 54.00 24.06
CA MET A 554 12.07 55.43 24.40
C MET A 554 13.30 55.85 25.23
N PRO A 555 14.14 56.79 24.77
CA PRO A 555 15.40 57.15 25.44
C PRO A 555 15.23 57.68 26.88
N ASP A 556 14.15 58.43 27.14
CA ASP A 556 13.96 59.18 28.39
C ASP A 556 13.65 58.30 29.62
N CYS A 557 13.32 57.02 29.40
CA CYS A 557 13.02 56.03 30.45
C CYS A 557 14.03 54.88 30.51
N GLY A 558 15.24 55.05 29.94
CA GLY A 558 16.23 53.97 29.83
C GLY A 558 15.89 53.00 28.70
N GLY A 559 15.68 53.52 27.49
CA GLY A 559 15.01 52.91 26.34
C GLY A 559 15.36 51.49 25.86
N GLY A 560 16.20 50.72 26.56
CA GLY A 560 16.28 49.27 26.43
C GLY A 560 15.50 48.56 27.55
N VAL A 561 16.04 48.58 28.76
CA VAL A 561 15.49 47.86 29.93
C VAL A 561 15.21 48.82 31.09
N TYR A 562 14.03 48.72 31.69
CA TYR A 562 13.64 49.46 32.90
C TYR A 562 13.33 48.49 34.05
N CYS A 563 14.04 48.64 35.17
CA CYS A 563 13.89 47.80 36.36
C CYS A 563 13.43 48.63 37.56
N THR A 564 12.34 48.22 38.22
CA THR A 564 11.85 48.82 39.48
C THR A 564 11.64 47.76 40.55
N ASP A 565 12.05 48.08 41.78
CA ASP A 565 11.87 47.24 42.98
C ASP A 565 12.28 45.76 42.80
N SER A 566 13.33 45.50 42.00
CA SER A 566 13.78 44.17 41.56
C SER A 566 15.25 43.89 41.94
N SER A 567 15.62 42.61 42.11
CA SER A 567 17.00 42.18 42.44
C SER A 567 17.76 41.49 41.29
N SER A 568 17.27 41.60 40.05
CA SER A 568 17.69 40.82 38.88
C SER A 568 19.08 41.17 38.30
N HIS A 569 19.76 40.17 37.73
CA HIS A 569 20.93 40.33 36.85
C HIS A 569 20.45 40.51 35.40
N CYS A 570 20.63 41.70 34.82
CA CYS A 570 20.51 41.92 33.37
C CYS A 570 21.93 41.86 32.78
N GLY A 571 22.23 40.79 32.04
CA GLY A 571 23.54 40.52 31.43
C GLY A 571 23.52 40.75 29.93
#